data_AF-A0A2G0VQX8-F1
#
_entry.id   AF-A0A2G0VQX8-F1
#
_cell.length_a   1.000
_cell.length_b   1.000
_cell.length_c   1.000
_cell.angle_alpha   90.00
_cell.angle_beta   90.00
_cell.angle_gamma   90.00
#
_symmetry.space_group_name_H-M   'P 1'
#
loop_
_entity.id
_entity.type
_entity.pdbx_description
1 polymer ?
#
loop_
_entity_poly.entity_id
_entity_poly.type
_entity_poly.pdbx_seq_one_letter_code
_entity_poly.pdbx_strand_id
1 'polypeptide(L)' 'MKRFALAVLGLSLATSALAAPKDCEELKAEIEAKIQANNVSSYTLEIVTNDEAQDQNMVVGTCDNGTRKIIYQKNDR' A
#
# COMPACT_ATOMS: atom_id res chain seq x y z
N MET A 1 33.26 -32.89 -6.55
CA MET A 1 31.98 -33.60 -6.73
C MET A 1 31.27 -33.66 -5.40
N LYS A 2 29.97 -33.28 -5.38
CA LYS A 2 28.92 -33.75 -4.43
C LYS A 2 29.17 -33.33 -2.96
N ARG A 3 28.30 -32.61 -2.25
CA ARG A 3 26.84 -32.60 -2.28
C ARG A 3 26.31 -31.31 -1.66
N PHE A 4 25.42 -30.66 -2.41
CA PHE A 4 24.44 -29.70 -1.94
C PHE A 4 23.64 -30.29 -0.78
N ALA A 5 23.60 -29.57 0.33
CA ALA A 5 22.55 -29.71 1.34
C ALA A 5 22.44 -28.39 2.12
N LEU A 6 22.27 -27.28 1.39
CA LEU A 6 21.77 -26.05 2.00
C LEU A 6 20.26 -26.27 2.18
N ALA A 7 19.88 -26.85 3.31
CA ALA A 7 18.49 -27.00 3.71
C ALA A 7 17.92 -25.59 3.91
N VAL A 8 17.32 -25.05 2.85
CA VAL A 8 16.49 -23.85 2.89
C VAL A 8 15.32 -24.17 3.81
N LEU A 9 15.41 -23.65 5.04
CA LEU A 9 14.31 -23.57 5.97
C LEU A 9 13.24 -22.68 5.30
N GLY A 10 12.28 -23.31 4.65
CA GLY A 10 11.11 -22.63 4.09
C GLY A 10 10.25 -22.11 5.23
N LEU A 11 10.54 -20.91 5.72
CA LEU A 11 9.58 -20.10 6.45
C LEU A 11 8.52 -19.61 5.46
N SER A 12 7.63 -20.51 5.03
CA SER A 12 6.32 -20.11 4.53
C SER A 12 5.46 -19.73 5.74
N LEU A 13 5.79 -18.60 6.37
CA LEU A 13 4.83 -17.86 7.16
C LEU A 13 3.83 -17.30 6.14
N ALA A 14 2.84 -18.12 5.78
CA ALA A 14 1.61 -17.64 5.20
C ALA A 14 0.92 -16.83 6.29
N THR A 15 1.35 -15.57 6.43
CA THR A 15 0.78 -14.61 7.35
C THR A 15 -0.65 -14.34 6.91
N SER A 16 -1.60 -14.77 7.74
CA SER A 16 -2.93 -14.18 7.92
C SER A 16 -3.62 -13.66 6.67
N ALA A 17 -4.29 -14.54 5.93
CA ALA A 17 -5.46 -14.14 5.14
C ALA A 17 -6.64 -13.91 6.10
N LEU A 18 -6.61 -12.79 6.83
CA LEU A 18 -7.79 -12.27 7.49
C LEU A 18 -8.64 -11.62 6.40
N ALA A 19 -9.74 -12.27 6.07
CA ALA A 19 -10.82 -11.71 5.26
C ALA A 19 -11.51 -10.59 6.06
N ALA A 20 -10.88 -9.43 6.11
CA ALA A 20 -11.52 -8.15 6.34
C ALA A 20 -11.75 -7.49 4.97
N PRO A 21 -12.83 -6.71 4.77
CA PRO A 21 -12.95 -5.87 3.58
C PRO A 21 -11.63 -5.09 3.44
N LYS A 22 -10.95 -5.22 2.29
CA LYS A 22 -9.63 -4.60 2.00
C LYS A 22 -9.51 -3.26 2.71
N ASP A 23 -8.83 -3.26 3.86
CA ASP A 23 -8.76 -2.09 4.69
C ASP A 23 -8.03 -1.01 3.89
N CYS A 24 -8.45 0.25 4.07
CA CYS A 24 -7.77 1.40 3.48
C CYS A 24 -6.25 1.36 3.71
N GLU A 25 -5.80 0.72 4.79
CA GLU A 25 -4.39 0.51 5.12
C GLU A 25 -3.67 -0.44 4.16
N GLU A 26 -4.29 -1.54 3.72
CA GLU A 26 -3.68 -2.46 2.76
C GLU A 26 -3.54 -1.80 1.39
N LEU A 27 -4.61 -1.14 0.92
CA LEU A 27 -4.56 -0.39 -0.34
C LEU A 27 -3.53 0.74 -0.27
N LYS A 28 -3.43 1.43 0.87
CA LYS A 28 -2.38 2.42 1.11
C LYS A 28 -1.01 1.80 0.97
N ALA A 29 -0.72 0.68 1.63
CA ALA A 29 0.57 0.00 1.56
C ALA A 29 0.94 -0.44 0.12
N GLU A 30 -0.02 -0.97 -0.65
CA GLU A 30 0.20 -1.29 -2.06
C GLU A 30 0.56 -0.05 -2.90
N ILE A 31 -0.14 1.07 -2.67
CA ILE A 31 0.15 2.35 -3.33
C ILE A 31 1.54 2.87 -2.92
N GLU A 32 1.92 2.78 -1.64
CA GLU A 32 3.26 3.15 -1.17
C GLU A 32 4.35 2.34 -1.87
N ALA A 33 4.18 1.02 -1.95
CA ALA A 33 5.14 0.16 -2.64
C ALA A 33 5.29 0.56 -4.11
N LYS A 34 4.18 0.90 -4.79
CA LYS A 34 4.23 1.40 -6.18
C LYS A 34 4.93 2.75 -6.28
N ILE A 35 4.67 3.69 -5.37
CA ILE A 35 5.30 5.01 -5.38
C ILE A 35 6.81 4.90 -5.13
N GLN A 36 7.22 4.06 -4.17
CA GLN A 36 8.63 3.78 -3.90
C GLN A 36 9.33 3.11 -5.08
N ALA A 37 8.65 2.18 -5.77
CA ALA A 37 9.17 1.58 -7.00
C ALA A 37 9.40 2.61 -8.12
N ASN A 38 8.67 3.72 -8.10
CA ASN A 38 8.86 4.86 -9.00
C ASN A 38 9.92 5.86 -8.51
N ASN A 39 10.71 5.53 -7.47
CA ASN A 39 11.76 6.36 -6.88
C ASN A 39 11.28 7.73 -6.36
N VAL A 40 10.02 7.80 -5.93
CA VAL A 40 9.47 8.99 -5.29
C VAL A 40 9.73 8.90 -3.79
N SER A 41 10.63 9.75 -3.28
CA SER A 41 11.14 9.68 -1.90
C SER A 41 10.51 10.71 -0.96
N SER A 42 9.65 11.59 -1.45
CA SER A 42 9.00 12.64 -0.63
C SER A 42 7.53 12.76 -0.95
N TYR A 43 6.73 11.97 -0.24
CA TYR A 43 5.28 11.96 -0.37
C TYR A 43 4.59 11.58 0.94
N THR A 44 3.31 11.91 1.04
CA THR A 44 2.45 11.53 2.15
C THR A 44 1.16 10.95 1.57
N LEU A 45 0.76 9.79 2.09
CA LEU A 45 -0.54 9.19 1.79
C LEU A 45 -1.47 9.34 2.99
N GLU A 46 -2.62 9.96 2.76
CA GLU A 46 -3.62 10.22 3.78
C GLU A 46 -4.96 9.62 3.37
N ILE A 47 -5.66 9.02 4.34
CA ILE A 47 -6.98 8.46 4.14
C ILE A 47 -7.97 9.52 4.62
N VAL A 48 -8.74 10.06 3.70
CA VAL A 48 -9.71 11.12 3.93
C VAL A 48 -11.10 10.64 3.56
N THR A 49 -12.13 11.31 4.07
CA THR A 49 -13.51 11.06 3.62
C THR A 49 -13.73 11.65 2.21
N ASN A 50 -14.83 11.28 1.56
CA ASN A 50 -15.17 11.83 0.24
C ASN A 50 -15.27 13.36 0.22
N ASP A 51 -15.80 13.95 1.30
CA ASP A 51 -16.00 15.40 1.40
C ASP A 51 -14.67 16.16 1.59
N GLU A 52 -13.68 15.51 2.19
CA GLU A 52 -12.33 16.04 2.40
C GLU A 52 -11.43 15.90 1.17
N ALA A 53 -11.72 14.96 0.28
CA ALA A 53 -11.04 14.79 -0.99
C ALA A 53 -11.48 15.85 -2.02
N GLN A 54 -11.12 17.11 -1.77
CA GLN A 54 -11.48 18.25 -2.63
C GLN A 54 -10.82 18.15 -4.02
N ASP A 55 -9.58 17.68 -4.06
CA ASP A 55 -8.79 17.54 -5.27
C ASP A 55 -8.78 16.10 -5.79
N GLN A 56 -9.57 15.84 -6.84
CA GLN A 56 -9.62 14.53 -7.48
C GLN A 56 -8.26 14.10 -8.08
N ASN A 57 -7.42 15.06 -8.46
CA ASN A 57 -6.08 14.80 -8.98
C ASN A 57 -5.12 14.21 -7.93
N MET A 58 -5.43 14.42 -6.64
CA MET A 58 -4.65 13.86 -5.54
C MET A 58 -5.14 12.47 -5.15
N VAL A 59 -6.34 12.06 -5.58
CA VAL A 59 -6.92 10.77 -5.20
C VAL A 59 -6.24 9.65 -5.98
N VAL A 60 -5.48 8.81 -5.27
CA VAL A 60 -4.75 7.66 -5.82
C VAL A 60 -5.44 6.33 -5.55
N GLY A 61 -6.44 6.32 -4.67
CA GLY A 61 -7.21 5.14 -4.32
C GLY A 61 -8.54 5.48 -3.65
N THR A 62 -9.44 4.51 -3.62
CA THR A 62 -10.72 4.61 -2.89
C THR A 62 -10.95 3.28 -2.19
N CYS A 63 -11.33 3.34 -0.92
CA CYS A 63 -11.47 2.19 -0.02
C CYS A 63 -12.80 2.29 0.78
N ASP A 64 -13.08 1.30 1.63
CA ASP A 64 -14.35 1.18 2.36
C ASP A 64 -15.59 1.37 1.48
N ASN A 65 -15.62 0.62 0.38
CA ASN A 65 -16.74 0.62 -0.56
C ASN A 65 -17.06 1.99 -1.19
N GLY A 66 -16.09 2.92 -1.21
CA GLY A 66 -16.30 4.24 -1.79
C GLY A 66 -16.52 5.35 -0.77
N THR A 67 -16.51 5.07 0.53
CA THR A 67 -16.73 6.08 1.59
C THR A 67 -15.48 6.86 1.96
N ARG A 68 -14.30 6.26 1.77
CA ARG A 68 -12.99 6.88 2.04
C ARG A 68 -12.11 6.86 0.80
N LYS A 69 -11.28 7.88 0.67
CA LYS A 69 -10.33 8.08 -0.44
C LYS A 69 -8.91 8.18 0.12
N ILE A 70 -7.95 7.71 -0.66
CA ILE A 70 -6.53 7.83 -0.35
C ILE A 70 -5.99 8.93 -1.23
N ILE A 71 -5.53 10.02 -0.61
CA ILE A 71 -4.92 11.15 -1.31
C ILE A 71 -3.40 11.07 -1.23
N TYR A 72 -2.76 11.50 -2.31
CA TYR A 72 -1.32 11.63 -2.45
C TYR A 72 -0.93 13.10 -2.36
N GLN A 73 -0.13 13.41 -1.37
CA GLN A 73 0.48 14.72 -1.17
C GLN A 73 1.96 14.61 -1.51
N LYS A 74 2.38 15.26 -2.59
CA LYS A 74 3.80 15.36 -2.94
C LYS A 74 4.45 16.34 -1.98
N ASN A 75 5.47 15.90 -1.24
CA ASN A 75 6.30 16.80 -0.45
C ASN A 75 7.42 17.37 -1.33
N ASP A 76 7.04 18.07 -2.41
CA ASP A 76 8.00 18.84 -3.20
C ASP A 76 8.36 20.10 -2.39
N ARG A 77 9.57 20.11 -1.82
CA ARG A 77 10.25 21.30 -1.32
C ARG A 77 10.99 21.98 -2.45
#